data_AF-A0A920EIK6-F1
#
_entry.id   AF-A0A920EIK6-F1
#
_cell.length_a   1.000
_cell.length_b   1.000
_cell.length_c   1.000
_cell.angle_alpha   90.00
_cell.angle_beta   90.00
_cell.angle_gamma   90.00
#
_symmetry.space_group_name_H-M   'P 1'
#
loop_
_entity.id
_entity.type
_entity.pdbx_description
1 polymer ?
#
loop_
_entity_poly.entity_id
_entity_poly.type
_entity_poly.pdbx_seq_one_letter_code
_entity_poly.pdbx_strand_id
1 'polypeptide(L)'
;MGWKEWGENSADAFQAKYDSVLACNEEKIFHFSGTIGREAGEWTAEPPFQAQFDFCNFNEGMDSSNLNASLQKFNAWISAAEEAAGSKSSYNYIVHDPLFDTATAGGTVGEYDYLMGGYWQNMEDKESGMANWEATNNGLQDEFDSIGTCQQLSMDGYPIVMPAI
;
A
#
# COMPACT_ATOMS: atom_id res chain seq x y z
N MET A 1 -32.90 -10.42 -32.74
CA MET A 1 -32.51 -10.34 -31.31
C MET A 1 -31.03 -9.99 -31.30
N GLY A 2 -30.64 -8.88 -30.69
CA GLY A 2 -29.26 -8.35 -30.79
C GLY A 2 -28.17 -9.33 -30.36
N TRP A 3 -28.44 -10.21 -29.39
CA TRP A 3 -27.48 -11.22 -28.95
C TRP A 3 -27.15 -12.29 -30.00
N LYS A 4 -28.12 -12.68 -30.83
CA LYS A 4 -27.89 -13.66 -31.91
C LYS A 4 -27.02 -13.06 -33.01
N GLU A 5 -27.35 -11.84 -33.42
CA GLU A 5 -26.62 -11.09 -34.44
C GLU A 5 -25.20 -10.72 -33.97
N TRP A 6 -25.03 -10.40 -32.69
CA TRP A 6 -23.72 -10.19 -32.08
C TRP A 6 -22.87 -11.47 -32.10
N GLY A 7 -23.48 -12.61 -31.72
CA GLY A 7 -22.81 -13.92 -31.76
C GLY A 7 -22.32 -14.29 -33.16
N GLU A 8 -23.13 -14.01 -34.19
CA GLU A 8 -22.81 -14.35 -35.58
C GLU A 8 -21.79 -13.42 -36.24
N ASN A 9 -21.67 -12.15 -35.81
CA ASN A 9 -20.90 -11.13 -36.55
C ASN A 9 -19.78 -10.46 -35.75
N SER A 10 -19.85 -10.45 -34.42
CA SER A 10 -18.99 -9.59 -33.58
C SER A 10 -18.25 -10.34 -32.48
N ALA A 11 -18.74 -11.51 -32.05
CA ALA A 11 -18.18 -12.24 -30.93
C ALA A 11 -16.71 -12.65 -31.15
N ASP A 12 -16.38 -13.25 -32.30
CA ASP A 12 -15.02 -13.73 -32.58
C ASP A 12 -14.01 -12.58 -32.68
N ALA A 13 -14.39 -11.48 -33.35
CA ALA A 13 -13.55 -10.30 -33.46
C ALA A 13 -13.35 -9.58 -32.11
N PHE A 14 -14.39 -9.57 -31.28
CA PHE A 14 -14.31 -9.06 -29.92
C PHE A 14 -13.40 -9.93 -29.06
N GLN A 15 -13.61 -11.25 -29.07
CA GLN A 15 -12.78 -12.19 -28.32
C GLN A 15 -11.32 -12.07 -28.75
N ALA A 16 -11.00 -12.15 -30.04
CA ALA A 16 -9.62 -12.04 -30.53
C ALA A 16 -8.94 -10.73 -30.13
N LYS A 17 -9.69 -9.62 -30.06
CA LYS A 17 -9.16 -8.32 -29.65
C LYS A 17 -8.92 -8.22 -28.14
N TYR A 18 -9.79 -8.82 -27.33
CA TYR A 18 -9.78 -8.67 -25.88
C TYR A 18 -9.35 -9.94 -25.13
N ASP A 19 -8.94 -11.00 -25.84
CA ASP A 19 -8.56 -12.29 -25.24
C ASP A 19 -7.47 -12.12 -24.19
N SER A 20 -6.49 -11.26 -24.48
CA SER A 20 -5.38 -10.92 -23.58
C SER A 20 -5.80 -10.28 -22.24
N VAL A 21 -7.03 -9.74 -22.14
CA VAL A 21 -7.58 -9.14 -20.91
C VAL A 21 -8.77 -9.91 -20.35
N LEU A 22 -9.40 -10.78 -21.14
CA LEU A 22 -10.55 -11.61 -20.73
C LEU A 22 -10.14 -13.00 -20.27
N ALA A 23 -9.05 -13.55 -20.81
CA ALA A 23 -8.45 -14.77 -20.32
C ALA A 23 -7.73 -14.50 -19.01
N CYS A 24 -8.05 -15.29 -17.98
CA CYS A 24 -7.31 -15.23 -16.73
C CYS A 24 -5.84 -15.62 -16.98
N ASN A 25 -4.92 -14.69 -16.77
CA ASN A 25 -3.50 -14.98 -16.81
C ASN A 25 -3.03 -15.26 -15.38
N GLU A 26 -2.81 -16.54 -15.06
CA GLU A 26 -2.38 -16.98 -13.72
C GLU A 26 -1.03 -16.36 -13.30
N GLU A 27 -0.14 -16.06 -14.26
CA GLU A 27 1.14 -15.38 -14.02
C GLU A 27 0.98 -13.88 -13.69
N LYS A 28 -0.25 -13.35 -13.80
CA LYS A 28 -0.61 -11.96 -13.51
C LYS A 28 -1.63 -11.86 -12.38
N ILE A 29 -1.73 -12.89 -11.54
CA ILE A 29 -2.49 -12.84 -10.29
C ILE A 29 -1.57 -12.29 -9.19
N PHE A 30 -1.80 -11.04 -8.82
CA PHE A 30 -1.06 -10.38 -7.74
C PHE A 30 -1.88 -10.44 -6.46
N HIS A 31 -1.53 -11.37 -5.58
CA HIS A 31 -2.19 -11.57 -4.29
C HIS A 31 -1.22 -11.25 -3.16
N PHE A 32 -1.70 -10.54 -2.14
CA PHE A 32 -0.97 -10.23 -0.93
C PHE A 32 -1.74 -10.71 0.29
N SER A 33 -1.05 -11.23 1.30
CA SER A 33 -1.59 -11.21 2.66
C SER A 33 -1.33 -9.84 3.28
N GLY A 34 -2.37 -9.20 3.83
CA GLY A 34 -2.26 -7.90 4.48
C GLY A 34 -2.35 -8.03 6.00
N THR A 35 -1.39 -7.44 6.71
CA THR A 35 -1.39 -7.30 8.17
C THR A 35 -1.54 -5.82 8.52
N ILE A 36 -2.65 -5.47 9.19
CA ILE A 36 -2.86 -4.11 9.69
C ILE A 36 -1.87 -3.86 10.83
N GLY A 37 -0.98 -2.89 10.66
CA GLY A 37 0.01 -2.55 11.68
C GLY A 37 -0.49 -1.54 12.69
N ARG A 38 -1.39 -0.64 12.28
CA ARG A 38 -2.14 0.25 13.19
C ARG A 38 -3.44 0.73 12.54
N GLU A 39 -4.44 0.97 13.36
CA GLU A 39 -5.71 1.56 12.95
C GLU A 39 -5.62 3.09 12.93
N ALA A 40 -6.24 3.75 11.95
CA ALA A 40 -6.36 5.20 11.90
C ALA A 40 -7.31 5.75 12.97
N GLY A 41 -7.23 7.05 13.22
CA GLY A 41 -8.34 7.85 13.73
C GLY A 41 -9.45 7.99 12.69
N GLU A 42 -10.53 8.67 13.07
CA GLU A 42 -11.65 8.94 12.17
C GLU A 42 -11.19 9.83 11.00
N TRP A 43 -11.46 9.39 9.77
CA TRP A 43 -11.22 10.19 8.57
C TRP A 43 -12.45 11.06 8.31
N THR A 44 -12.25 12.38 8.34
CA THR A 44 -13.32 13.37 8.14
C THR A 44 -13.08 14.27 6.95
N ALA A 45 -11.88 14.22 6.37
CA ALA A 45 -11.55 14.94 5.15
C ALA A 45 -12.25 14.33 3.92
N GLU A 46 -12.67 15.21 3.00
CA GLU A 46 -13.12 14.79 1.67
C GLU A 46 -11.94 14.23 0.86
N PRO A 47 -12.16 13.22 -0.01
CA PRO A 47 -11.11 12.71 -0.91
C PRO A 47 -10.44 13.82 -1.74
N PRO A 48 -9.17 13.64 -2.16
CA PRO A 48 -8.42 12.39 -2.10
C PRO A 48 -7.70 12.14 -0.76
N PHE A 49 -7.62 10.86 -0.38
CA PHE A 49 -6.67 10.43 0.64
C PHE A 49 -5.27 10.27 0.02
N GLN A 50 -4.23 10.23 0.85
CA GLN A 50 -2.87 10.01 0.40
C GLN A 50 -2.43 8.59 0.68
N ALA A 51 -1.94 7.91 -0.35
CA ALA A 51 -1.27 6.63 -0.21
C ALA A 51 0.22 6.76 -0.52
N GLN A 52 1.04 6.10 0.29
CA GLN A 52 2.44 5.84 0.01
C GLN A 52 2.67 4.33 0.05
N PHE A 53 3.36 3.83 -0.96
CA PHE A 53 3.71 2.42 -1.10
C PHE A 53 5.21 2.30 -1.11
N ASP A 54 5.75 1.65 -0.09
CA ASP A 54 7.18 1.40 0.07
C ASP A 54 7.44 -0.09 -0.23
N PHE A 55 7.96 -0.36 -1.43
CA PHE A 55 8.30 -1.72 -1.88
C PHE A 55 9.72 -2.03 -1.46
N CYS A 56 9.89 -2.96 -0.53
CA CYS A 56 11.12 -3.11 0.24
C CYS A 56 11.75 -4.49 0.08
N ASN A 57 13.08 -4.53 0.11
CA ASN A 57 13.87 -5.75 0.28
C ASN A 57 14.61 -5.70 1.61
N PHE A 58 14.73 -6.84 2.28
CA PHE A 58 15.56 -6.97 3.47
C PHE A 58 17.04 -6.87 3.10
N ASN A 59 17.79 -6.15 3.92
CA ASN A 59 19.25 -6.13 3.84
C ASN A 59 19.84 -7.47 4.33
N GLU A 60 21.11 -7.72 4.04
CA GLU A 60 21.78 -8.97 4.42
C GLU A 60 21.66 -9.27 5.92
N GLY A 61 21.14 -10.46 6.25
CA GLY A 61 20.96 -10.92 7.63
C GLY A 61 19.74 -10.33 8.35
N MET A 62 18.90 -9.57 7.67
CA MET A 62 17.65 -9.02 8.18
C MET A 62 16.45 -9.82 7.68
N ASP A 63 15.36 -9.78 8.44
CA ASP A 63 14.11 -10.44 8.08
C ASP A 63 12.88 -9.72 8.67
N SER A 64 11.71 -10.31 8.46
CA SER A 64 10.43 -9.78 8.95
C SER A 64 10.36 -9.69 10.47
N SER A 65 11.13 -10.47 11.22
CA SER A 65 11.19 -10.35 12.68
C SER A 65 11.88 -9.05 13.11
N ASN A 66 12.94 -8.63 12.40
CA ASN A 66 13.60 -7.35 12.62
C ASN A 66 12.64 -6.19 12.31
N LEU A 67 11.98 -6.25 11.15
CA LEU A 67 10.97 -5.26 10.77
C LEU A 67 9.87 -5.14 11.82
N ASN A 68 9.29 -6.27 12.25
CA ASN A 68 8.23 -6.27 13.26
C ASN A 68 8.68 -5.65 14.59
N ALA A 69 9.93 -5.86 15.00
CA ALA A 69 10.47 -5.23 16.21
C ALA A 69 10.57 -3.70 16.07
N SER A 70 11.00 -3.19 14.91
CA SER A 70 11.07 -1.75 14.64
C SER A 70 9.69 -1.12 14.48
N LEU A 71 8.74 -1.82 13.87
CA LEU A 71 7.34 -1.40 13.75
C LEU A 71 6.66 -1.26 15.12
N GLN A 72 7.00 -2.10 16.10
CA GLN A 72 6.51 -1.92 17.47
C GLN A 72 7.01 -0.61 18.09
N LYS A 73 8.28 -0.25 17.87
CA LYS A 73 8.84 1.03 18.33
C LYS A 73 8.22 2.22 17.61
N PHE A 74 8.00 2.09 16.31
CA PHE A 74 7.31 3.09 15.49
C PHE A 74 5.87 3.33 15.98
N ASN A 75 5.13 2.26 16.25
CA ASN A 75 3.78 2.36 16.81
C ASN A 75 3.80 3.06 18.17
N ALA A 76 4.75 2.74 19.05
CA ALA A 76 4.91 3.41 20.34
C ALA A 76 5.25 4.91 20.17
N TRP A 77 6.09 5.26 19.19
CA TRP A 77 6.40 6.66 18.87
C TRP A 77 5.15 7.43 18.43
N ILE A 78 4.35 6.88 17.51
CA ILE A 78 3.11 7.55 17.10
C ILE A 78 2.14 7.68 18.27
N SER A 79 1.94 6.62 19.06
CA SER A 79 1.03 6.67 20.21
C SER A 79 1.43 7.74 21.23
N ALA A 80 2.73 7.94 21.47
CA ALA A 80 3.19 9.02 22.33
C ALA A 80 2.90 10.42 21.73
N ALA A 81 3.04 10.59 20.42
CA ALA A 81 2.69 11.82 19.74
C ALA A 81 1.17 12.11 19.79
N GLU A 82 0.34 11.08 19.63
CA GLU A 82 -1.12 11.17 19.75
C GLU A 82 -1.56 11.52 21.17
N GLU A 83 -0.93 10.93 22.19
CA GLU A 83 -1.18 11.26 23.60
C GLU A 83 -0.84 12.73 23.89
N ALA A 84 0.30 13.22 23.38
CA ALA A 84 0.70 14.61 23.54
C ALA A 84 -0.24 15.59 22.80
N ALA A 85 -0.78 15.19 21.64
CA ALA A 85 -1.73 15.99 20.87
C ALA A 85 -3.17 15.93 21.42
N GLY A 86 -3.51 14.90 22.20
CA GLY A 86 -4.86 14.66 22.69
C GLY A 86 -5.84 14.16 21.62
N SER A 87 -5.33 13.72 20.46
CA SER A 87 -6.12 13.22 19.34
C SER A 87 -5.38 12.12 18.59
N LYS A 88 -6.14 11.21 17.97
CA LYS A 88 -5.59 10.12 17.17
C LYS A 88 -5.27 10.62 15.75
N SER A 89 -4.13 10.22 15.22
CA SER A 89 -3.69 10.54 13.86
C SER A 89 -4.57 9.82 12.83
N SER A 90 -4.81 10.46 11.69
CA SER A 90 -5.45 9.81 10.53
C SER A 90 -4.56 8.73 9.89
N TYR A 91 -3.26 8.72 10.21
CA TYR A 91 -2.32 7.79 9.60
C TYR A 91 -2.65 6.33 9.95
N ASN A 92 -2.58 5.43 8.98
CA ASN A 92 -2.52 3.99 9.20
C ASN A 92 -1.53 3.35 8.24
N TYR A 93 -1.14 2.10 8.54
CA TYR A 93 -0.38 1.33 7.59
C TYR A 93 -0.74 -0.16 7.61
N ILE A 94 -0.51 -0.77 6.45
CA ILE A 94 -0.67 -2.21 6.22
C ILE A 94 0.66 -2.73 5.68
N VAL A 95 1.13 -3.84 6.23
CA VAL A 95 2.23 -4.62 5.66
C VAL A 95 1.62 -5.68 4.76
N HIS A 96 2.08 -5.73 3.51
CA HIS A 96 1.64 -6.64 2.47
C HIS A 96 2.75 -7.62 2.15
N ASP A 97 2.54 -8.90 2.45
CA ASP A 97 3.43 -9.97 2.03
C ASP A 97 2.93 -10.54 0.69
N PRO A 98 3.74 -10.49 -0.38
CA PRO A 98 3.35 -11.02 -1.67
C PRO A 98 3.22 -12.55 -1.60
N LEU A 99 2.13 -13.08 -2.17
CA LEU A 99 1.87 -14.52 -2.33
C LEU A 99 2.19 -15.01 -3.76
N PHE A 100 3.03 -14.24 -4.46
CA PHE A 100 3.52 -14.50 -5.81
C PHE A 100 5.00 -14.14 -5.89
N ASP A 101 5.68 -14.58 -6.94
CA ASP A 101 7.08 -14.27 -7.18
C ASP A 101 7.23 -12.85 -7.75
N THR A 102 7.76 -11.94 -6.94
CA THR A 102 7.92 -10.52 -7.31
C THR A 102 9.05 -10.32 -8.33
N ALA A 103 10.00 -11.26 -8.45
CA ALA A 103 11.08 -11.19 -9.42
C ALA A 103 10.59 -11.42 -10.86
N THR A 104 9.49 -12.17 -11.02
CA THR A 104 8.93 -12.52 -12.34
C THR A 104 7.61 -11.80 -12.66
N ALA A 105 7.02 -11.13 -11.67
CA ALA A 105 5.77 -10.36 -11.78
C ALA A 105 5.78 -9.30 -12.90
N GLY A 106 6.95 -8.68 -13.15
CA GLY A 106 7.08 -7.51 -14.02
C GLY A 106 6.37 -6.27 -13.46
N GLY A 107 6.40 -5.16 -14.20
CA GLY A 107 5.81 -3.89 -13.77
C GLY A 107 6.85 -2.76 -13.69
N THR A 108 6.50 -1.69 -12.97
CA THR A 108 7.34 -0.49 -12.79
C THR A 108 8.21 -0.53 -11.53
N VAL A 109 7.99 -1.53 -10.67
CA VAL A 109 8.76 -1.78 -9.46
C VAL A 109 9.60 -3.03 -9.69
N GLY A 110 10.82 -3.04 -9.15
CA GLY A 110 11.68 -4.23 -9.17
C GLY A 110 11.16 -5.35 -8.26
N GLU A 111 12.02 -6.34 -8.01
CA GLU A 111 11.79 -7.37 -6.99
C GLU A 111 11.69 -6.72 -5.60
N TYR A 112 10.82 -7.27 -4.74
CA TYR A 112 10.63 -6.84 -3.36
C TYR A 112 10.17 -8.02 -2.48
N ASP A 113 10.58 -8.01 -1.22
CA ASP A 113 10.21 -9.00 -0.22
C ASP A 113 8.85 -8.68 0.43
N TYR A 114 8.58 -7.39 0.66
CA TYR A 114 7.35 -6.91 1.26
C TYR A 114 6.98 -5.51 0.76
N LEU A 115 5.72 -5.13 0.95
CA LEU A 115 5.21 -3.80 0.63
C LEU A 115 4.62 -3.18 1.89
N MET A 116 4.99 -1.96 2.23
CA MET A 116 4.27 -1.16 3.23
C MET A 116 3.37 -0.15 2.53
N GLY A 117 2.07 -0.22 2.81
CA GLY A 117 1.09 0.80 2.42
C GLY A 117 0.83 1.74 3.58
N GLY A 118 1.31 2.98 3.50
CA GLY A 118 1.00 4.06 4.43
C GLY A 118 -0.11 4.96 3.91
N TYR A 119 -1.06 5.34 4.76
CA TYR A 119 -2.27 6.04 4.36
C TYR A 119 -2.60 7.21 5.29
N TRP A 120 -2.92 8.37 4.72
CA TRP A 120 -3.37 9.57 5.43
C TRP A 120 -4.66 10.07 4.79
N GLN A 121 -5.53 10.71 5.58
CA GLN A 121 -6.81 11.19 5.04
C GLN A 121 -6.66 12.30 3.97
N ASN A 122 -5.54 13.03 3.96
CA ASN A 122 -5.24 14.08 2.97
C ASN A 122 -3.72 14.40 2.95
N MET A 123 -3.31 15.33 2.07
CA MET A 123 -1.90 15.74 1.91
C MET A 123 -1.34 16.54 3.09
N GLU A 124 -2.15 17.39 3.71
CA GLU A 124 -1.73 18.20 4.86
C GLU A 124 -1.32 17.29 6.05
N ASP A 125 -2.13 16.26 6.32
CA ASP A 125 -1.85 15.26 7.34
C ASP A 125 -0.57 14.46 7.04
N LYS A 126 -0.34 14.13 5.75
CA LYS A 126 0.89 13.46 5.32
C LYS A 126 2.11 14.34 5.57
N GLU A 127 2.09 15.58 5.09
CA GLU A 127 3.21 16.51 5.24
C GLU A 127 3.52 16.79 6.72
N SER A 128 2.48 17.04 7.52
CA SER A 128 2.60 17.25 8.97
C SER A 128 3.17 16.02 9.68
N GLY A 129 2.66 14.83 9.35
CA GLY A 129 3.15 13.57 9.90
C GLY A 129 4.61 13.29 9.56
N MET A 130 5.01 13.51 8.30
CA MET A 130 6.39 13.32 7.84
C MET A 130 7.35 14.33 8.47
N ALA A 131 6.95 15.60 8.59
CA ALA A 131 7.75 16.62 9.27
C ALA A 131 7.97 16.28 10.76
N ASN A 132 6.92 15.79 11.43
CA ASN A 132 7.05 15.34 12.82
C ASN A 132 7.96 14.10 12.94
N TRP A 133 7.86 13.16 12.01
CA TRP A 133 8.73 11.99 11.94
C TRP A 133 10.20 12.40 11.77
N GLU A 134 10.52 13.24 10.80
CA GLU A 134 11.88 13.73 10.55
C GLU A 134 12.48 14.41 11.80
N ALA A 135 11.67 15.20 12.50
CA ALA A 135 12.12 15.92 13.68
C ALA A 135 12.28 15.04 14.94
N THR A 136 11.53 13.93 15.06
CA THR A 136 11.36 13.24 16.36
C THR A 136 11.54 11.72 16.34
N ASN A 137 11.89 11.11 15.20
CA ASN A 137 12.07 9.65 15.10
C ASN A 137 13.19 9.09 15.99
N ASN A 138 14.08 9.94 16.53
CA ASN A 138 15.13 9.55 17.48
C ASN A 138 16.01 8.36 17.01
N GLY A 139 16.32 8.29 15.71
CA GLY A 139 17.15 7.24 15.12
C GLY A 139 16.39 5.99 14.68
N LEU A 140 15.05 5.96 14.81
CA LEU A 140 14.26 4.87 14.26
C LEU A 140 14.33 4.80 12.73
N GLN A 141 14.55 5.93 12.04
CA GLN A 141 14.76 5.90 10.59
C GLN A 141 16.02 5.10 10.25
N ASP A 142 17.14 5.34 10.93
CA ASP A 142 18.39 4.58 10.72
C ASP A 142 18.19 3.08 11.01
N GLU A 143 17.33 2.75 11.98
CA GLU A 143 16.97 1.36 12.27
C GLU A 143 16.21 0.72 11.09
N PHE A 144 15.21 1.40 10.53
CA PHE A 144 14.51 0.92 9.34
C PHE A 144 15.43 0.81 8.12
N ASP A 145 16.29 1.80 7.90
CA ASP A 145 17.25 1.79 6.79
C ASP A 145 18.28 0.66 6.92
N SER A 146 18.60 0.24 8.15
CA SER A 146 19.45 -0.93 8.40
C SER A 146 18.75 -2.26 8.08
N ILE A 147 17.41 -2.29 8.19
CA ILE A 147 16.59 -3.49 7.99
C ILE A 147 16.33 -3.74 6.51
N GLY A 148 16.00 -2.70 5.76
CA GLY A 148 15.62 -2.86 4.37
C GLY A 148 15.78 -1.59 3.55
N THR A 149 15.83 -1.80 2.24
CA THR A 149 15.88 -0.72 1.24
C THR A 149 14.59 -0.72 0.44
N CYS A 150 13.96 0.44 0.31
CA CYS A 150 12.63 0.55 -0.30
C CYS A 150 12.62 1.46 -1.54
N GLN A 151 11.84 1.05 -2.54
CA GLN A 151 11.38 1.93 -3.62
C GLN A 151 10.01 2.49 -3.25
N GLN A 152 9.94 3.81 -3.08
CA GLN A 152 8.71 4.51 -2.71
C GLN A 152 7.91 4.95 -3.95
N LEU A 153 6.60 4.73 -3.92
CA LEU A 153 5.62 5.33 -4.82
C LEU A 153 4.57 6.08 -3.99
N SER A 154 4.09 7.22 -4.48
CA SER A 154 3.04 8.00 -3.80
C SER A 154 1.93 8.35 -4.79
N MET A 155 0.69 8.32 -4.33
CA MET A 155 -0.48 8.61 -5.16
C MET A 155 -1.67 9.13 -4.35
N ASP A 156 -2.50 9.91 -5.04
CA ASP A 156 -3.81 10.32 -4.56
C ASP A 156 -4.80 9.14 -4.70
N GLY A 157 -5.53 8.86 -3.62
CA GLY A 157 -6.53 7.81 -3.57
C GLY A 157 -7.95 8.37 -3.52
N TYR A 158 -8.84 7.79 -4.33
CA TYR A 158 -10.28 8.06 -4.27
C TYR A 158 -10.99 6.80 -3.77
N PRO A 159 -11.56 6.80 -2.55
CA PRO A 159 -12.22 5.62 -2.03
C PRO A 159 -13.46 5.32 -2.86
N ILE A 160 -13.68 4.05 -3.18
CA ILE A 160 -14.94 3.59 -3.76
C ILE A 160 -15.95 3.56 -2.61
N VAL A 161 -16.62 4.68 -2.39
CA VAL A 161 -17.73 4.75 -1.44
C VAL A 161 -19.01 4.27 -2.12
N MET A 162 -19.76 3.38 -1.47
CA MET A 162 -21.13 3.12 -1.89
C MET A 162 -21.92 4.43 -1.74
N PRO A 163 -22.76 4.82 -2.71
CA PRO A 163 -23.62 5.99 -2.57
C PRO A 163 -24.46 5.85 -1.29
N ALA A 164 -24.56 6.93 -0.51
CA ALA A 164 -25.52 6.97 0.59
C ALA A 164 -26.94 6.75 0.02
N ILE A 165 -27.68 5.79 0.59
CA ILE A 165 -29.08 5.51 0.27
C ILE A 165 -29.98 6.59 0.86
#